data_AF-A0A3M1SL93-F1
#
_entry.id   AF-A0A3M1SL93-F1
#
_cell.length_a   1.000
_cell.length_b   1.000
_cell.length_c   1.000
_cell.angle_alpha   90.00
_cell.angle_beta   90.00
_cell.angle_gamma   90.00
#
_symmetry.space_group_name_H-M   'P 1'
#
loop_
_entity.id
_entity.type
_entity.pdbx_description
1 polymer ?
#
loop_
_entity_poly.entity_id
_entity_poly.type
_entity_poly.pdbx_seq_one_letter_code
_entity_poly.pdbx_strand_id
1 'polypeptide(L)' 'MTDIEKHDEQTSIKKETAQVPQIDSKYRLVLIAAQRAKQLQKGAKPRVNLDPRKTKPTVIALEEIKQGKIMFEVSDEL' A
#
# COMPACT_ATOMS: atom_id res chain seq x y z
N MET A 1 -35.62 -20.43 -35.60
CA MET A 1 -36.64 -20.34 -34.55
C MET A 1 -35.87 -20.17 -33.25
N THR A 2 -35.48 -18.92 -32.94
CA THR A 2 -36.23 -17.98 -32.05
C THR A 2 -36.10 -18.43 -30.60
N ASP A 3 -35.68 -17.67 -29.61
CA ASP A 3 -35.20 -16.29 -29.44
C ASP A 3 -34.47 -16.32 -28.07
N ILE A 4 -33.31 -15.68 -27.94
CA ILE A 4 -33.07 -14.54 -27.03
C ILE A 4 -33.91 -14.57 -25.74
N GLU A 5 -33.25 -14.88 -24.63
CA GLU A 5 -33.43 -14.13 -23.39
C GLU A 5 -32.07 -13.54 -22.99
N LYS A 6 -31.88 -12.28 -23.36
CA LYS A 6 -31.07 -11.35 -22.56
C LYS A 6 -31.94 -10.90 -21.40
N HIS A 7 -31.35 -10.76 -20.22
CA HIS A 7 -31.36 -9.55 -19.39
C HIS A 7 -30.53 -9.86 -18.14
N ASP A 8 -29.48 -9.08 -17.90
CA ASP A 8 -29.45 -7.99 -16.91
C ASP A 8 -29.66 -8.54 -15.49
N GLU A 9 -28.83 -8.27 -14.51
CA GLU A 9 -28.43 -6.92 -14.15
C GLU A 9 -27.32 -7.01 -13.10
N GLN A 10 -26.27 -6.21 -13.32
CA GLN A 10 -25.51 -5.47 -12.31
C GLN A 10 -25.25 -6.15 -10.96
N THR A 11 -23.97 -6.38 -10.66
CA THR A 11 -23.47 -5.89 -9.36
C THR A 11 -22.14 -5.21 -9.55
N SER A 12 -22.27 -3.91 -9.85
CA SER A 12 -21.31 -2.89 -9.46
C SER A 12 -20.90 -3.09 -8.00
N ILE A 13 -19.71 -3.63 -7.77
CA ILE A 13 -18.96 -3.30 -6.56
C ILE A 13 -17.74 -2.54 -7.05
N LYS A 14 -17.91 -1.23 -7.26
CA LYS A 14 -16.82 -0.26 -7.21
C LYS A 14 -16.21 -0.36 -5.81
N LYS A 15 -15.28 -1.30 -5.63
CA LYS A 15 -14.38 -1.27 -4.49
C LYS A 15 -13.37 -0.21 -4.87
N GLU A 16 -13.57 0.97 -4.31
CA GLU A 16 -12.61 2.07 -4.27
C GLU A 16 -11.41 1.60 -3.43
N THR A 17 -10.70 0.59 -3.93
CA THR A 17 -9.46 0.13 -3.35
C THR A 17 -8.45 1.15 -3.77
N ALA A 18 -8.12 2.06 -2.86
CA ALA A 18 -6.95 2.91 -2.96
C ALA A 18 -5.80 2.09 -3.56
N GLN A 19 -5.52 2.30 -4.85
CA GLN A 19 -4.59 1.50 -5.61
C GLN A 19 -3.23 1.73 -4.94
N VAL A 20 -2.74 0.76 -4.17
CA VAL A 20 -1.40 0.87 -3.58
C VAL A 20 -0.44 1.00 -4.76
N PRO A 21 0.28 2.12 -4.90
CA PRO A 21 1.15 2.30 -6.04
C PRO A 21 2.17 1.16 -6.03
N GLN A 22 2.22 0.39 -7.12
CA GLN A 22 3.18 -0.68 -7.26
C GLN A 22 4.57 -0.06 -7.31
N ILE A 23 5.47 -0.50 -6.43
CA ILE A 23 6.84 0.00 -6.41
C ILE A 23 7.60 -0.67 -7.56
N ASP A 24 7.87 0.12 -8.60
CA ASP A 24 8.56 -0.26 -9.83
C ASP A 24 10.07 -0.46 -9.66
N SER A 25 10.68 0.24 -8.69
CA SER A 25 12.14 0.29 -8.51
C SER A 25 12.59 -0.17 -7.12
N LYS A 26 13.66 -0.98 -7.08
CA LYS A 26 14.32 -1.38 -5.82
C LYS A 26 14.86 -0.17 -5.05
N TYR A 27 15.34 0.86 -5.75
CA TYR A 27 15.81 2.09 -5.12
C TYR A 27 14.66 2.83 -4.43
N ARG A 28 13.50 2.89 -5.10
CA ARG A 28 12.30 3.52 -4.56
C ARG A 28 11.80 2.78 -3.32
N LEU A 29 11.83 1.43 -3.34
CA LEU A 29 11.53 0.63 -2.15
C LEU A 29 12.40 1.02 -0.96
N VAL A 30 13.73 1.14 -1.18
CA VAL A 30 14.68 1.52 -0.12
C VAL A 30 14.39 2.93 0.41
N LEU A 31 14.11 3.89 -0.47
CA LEU A 31 13.79 5.26 -0.08
C LEU A 31 12.50 5.35 0.74
N ILE A 32 11.42 4.70 0.29
CA ILE A 32 10.13 4.68 1.00
C ILE A 32 10.31 4.01 2.38
N ALA A 33 10.98 2.86 2.42
CA ALA A 33 11.25 2.15 3.67
C ALA A 33 12.09 2.99 4.64
N ALA A 34 13.14 3.67 4.15
CA ALA A 34 13.99 4.54 4.96
C ALA A 34 13.22 5.74 5.52
N GLN A 35 12.43 6.41 4.67
CA GLN A 35 11.60 7.54 5.10
C GLN A 35 10.57 7.11 6.14
N ARG A 36 9.92 5.96 5.94
CA ARG A 36 8.98 5.43 6.92
C ARG A 36 9.64 5.01 8.22
N ALA A 37 10.79 4.33 8.17
CA ALA A 37 11.55 3.97 9.36
C ALA A 37 11.93 5.22 10.19
N LYS A 38 12.29 6.33 9.54
CA LYS A 38 12.54 7.61 10.20
C LYS A 38 11.30 8.16 10.91
N GLN A 39 10.10 8.02 10.32
CA GLN A 39 8.85 8.41 10.98
C GLN A 39 8.60 7.56 12.23
N LEU A 40 8.78 6.24 12.14
CA LEU A 40 8.63 5.32 13.27
C LEU A 40 9.61 5.64 14.40
N GLN A 41 10.87 5.97 14.06
CA GLN A 41 11.87 6.43 15.03
C GLN A 41 11.47 7.74 15.73
N LYS A 42 10.74 8.63 15.04
CA LYS A 42 10.17 9.85 15.61
C LYS A 42 8.91 9.62 16.46
N GLY A 43 8.50 8.37 16.66
CA GLY A 43 7.32 8.01 17.46
C GLY A 43 6.03 7.88 16.65
N ALA A 44 6.09 7.80 15.32
CA ALA A 44 4.91 7.47 14.53
C ALA A 44 4.40 6.07 14.89
N LYS A 45 3.08 5.90 14.89
CA LYS A 45 2.45 4.60 15.16
C LYS A 45 2.66 3.65 13.97
N PRO A 46 3.07 2.39 14.22
CA PRO A 46 3.02 1.34 13.22
C PRO A 46 1.58 1.08 12.76
N ARG A 47 1.44 0.68 11.51
CA ARG A 47 0.19 0.23 10.88
C ARG A 47 0.10 -1.30 10.82
N VAL A 48 1.09 -2.00 11.34
CA VAL A 48 1.18 -3.46 11.41
C VAL A 48 1.19 -3.92 12.86
N ASN A 49 0.77 -5.16 13.10
CA ASN A 49 0.72 -5.78 14.42
C ASN A 49 2.11 -6.29 14.85
N LEU A 50 3.09 -5.38 14.92
CA LEU A 50 4.44 -5.65 15.39
C LEU A 50 4.73 -4.76 16.59
N ASP A 51 5.45 -5.29 17.59
CA ASP A 51 5.85 -4.53 18.78
C ASP A 51 7.01 -3.58 18.44
N PRO A 52 6.82 -2.24 18.50
CA PRO A 52 7.85 -1.27 18.15
C PRO A 52 9.06 -1.28 19.08
N ARG A 53 8.92 -1.85 20.28
CA ARG A 53 10.02 -1.95 21.24
C ARG A 53 10.94 -3.13 20.96
N LYS A 54 10.43 -4.15 20.27
CA LYS A 54 11.17 -5.40 19.97
C LYS A 54 11.57 -5.51 18.51
N THR A 55 10.90 -4.78 17.62
CA THR A 55 11.13 -4.85 16.18
C THR A 55 11.79 -3.58 15.67
N LYS A 56 12.84 -3.73 14.87
CA LYS A 56 13.53 -2.59 14.25
C LYS A 56 12.56 -1.80 13.36
N PRO A 57 12.60 -0.46 13.38
CA PRO A 57 11.73 0.39 12.55
C PRO A 57 11.77 0.05 11.06
N THR A 58 12.92 -0.34 10.52
CA THR A 58 13.08 -0.74 9.12
C THR A 58 12.29 -2.00 8.77
N VAL A 59 12.21 -2.96 9.69
CA VAL A 59 11.44 -4.20 9.49
C VAL A 59 9.95 -3.91 9.50
N ILE A 60 9.50 -3.04 10.42
CA ILE A 60 8.11 -2.57 10.48
C ILE A 60 7.75 -1.84 9.18
N ALA A 61 8.60 -0.93 8.70
CA ALA A 61 8.38 -0.21 7.46
C ALA A 61 8.27 -1.14 6.24
N LEU A 62 9.15 -2.14 6.12
CA LEU A 62 9.08 -3.11 5.04
C LEU A 62 7.80 -3.95 5.09
N GLU A 63 7.37 -4.36 6.28
CA GLU A 63 6.12 -5.12 6.43
C GLU A 63 4.89 -4.26 6.11
N GLU A 64 4.90 -2.97 6.50
CA GLU A 64 3.85 -2.03 6.09
C GLU A 64 3.78 -1.84 4.58
N ILE A 65 4.93 -1.77 3.89
CA ILE A 65 4.99 -1.69 2.43
C ILE A 65 4.43 -2.98 1.81
N LYS A 66 4.85 -4.15 2.31
CA LYS A 66 4.41 -5.46 1.82
C LYS A 66 2.89 -5.64 1.96
N GLN A 67 2.31 -5.11 3.03
CA GLN A 67 0.86 -5.13 3.27
C GLN A 67 0.12 -3.97 2.57
N GLY A 68 0.81 -3.12 1.81
CA GLY A 68 0.21 -1.98 1.12
C GLY A 68 -0.36 -0.91 2.04
N LYS A 69 0.13 -0.83 3.28
CA LYS A 69 -0.34 0.11 4.30
C LYS A 69 0.36 1.47 4.25
N ILE A 70 1.30 1.64 3.32
CA ILE A 70 1.97 2.91 3.06
C ILE A 70 1.43 3.49 1.77
N MET A 71 0.95 4.72 1.87
CA MET A 71 0.61 5.53 0.70
C MET A 71 1.77 6.47 0.43
N PHE A 72 2.17 6.57 -0.82
CA PHE A 72 3.21 7.47 -1.29
C PHE A 72 2.80 8.00 -2.65
N GLU A 73 3.21 9.23 -2.93
CA GLU A 73 3.06 9.87 -4.23
C GLU A 73 4.44 9.97 -4.86
N VAL A 74 4.48 9.72 -6.16
CA VAL A 74 5.68 9.90 -6.97
C VAL A 74 5.49 11.19 -7.73
N SER A 75 6.23 12.23 -7.34
CA SER A 75 6.32 13.47 -8.10
C SER A 75 7.42 13.30 -9.15
N ASP A 76 7.06 13.39 -10.43
CA ASP A 76 8.00 13.42 -11.57
C ASP A 76 8.45 14.87 -11.88
N GLU A 77 8.73 15.66 -10.84
CA GLU A 77 9.25 17.02 -11.05
C GLU A 77 10.79 16.96 -11.16
N LEU A 78 11.28 17.28 -12.36
CA LEU A 78 12.68 17.47 -12.75
C LEU A 78 13.14 18.90 -12.51
#